data_AF-A0A127VI03-F1
#
_entry.id   AF-A0A127VI03-F1
#
_cell.length_a   1.000
_cell.length_b   1.000
_cell.length_c   1.000
_cell.angle_alpha   90.00
_cell.angle_beta   90.00
_cell.angle_gamma   90.00
#
_symmetry.space_group_name_H-M   'P 1'
#
loop_
_entity.id
_entity.type
_entity.pdbx_description
1 polymer ?
#
loop_
_entity_poly.entity_id
_entity_poly.type
_entity_poly.pdbx_seq_one_letter_code
_entity_poly.pdbx_strand_id
1 'polypeptide(L)'
;MEANNFIDREKTQGLHHRITLPQLVYVIGIDPGTKTGLAIYDKVSKQLTVVCTLKVHEAFDVVKKVSETARQHNVKMFVRVEDARKRKRYGPNSNAKQQGAGAIKIQCKQWEEFLLSEGISFDLVAPAQIKTKVDAKKFKMITGWSARTSNHGRDAAMLVYGL
;
A
#
# COMPACT_ATOMS: atom_id res chain seq x y z
N MET A 1 -43.45 -57.37 13.55
CA MET A 1 -43.70 -56.34 14.59
C MET A 1 -42.43 -56.30 15.43
N GLU A 2 -41.60 -55.27 15.50
CA GLU A 2 -41.53 -53.86 15.07
C GLU A 2 -40.02 -53.54 14.98
N ALA A 3 -39.48 -53.04 13.86
CA ALA A 3 -39.40 -51.65 13.41
C ALA A 3 -38.14 -50.89 13.89
N ASN A 4 -37.40 -50.40 12.89
CA ASN A 4 -36.31 -49.43 12.94
C ASN A 4 -36.65 -48.15 13.74
N ASN A 5 -35.61 -47.50 14.29
CA ASN A 5 -35.39 -46.03 14.27
C ASN A 5 -33.94 -45.79 14.77
N PHE A 6 -32.96 -45.39 13.95
CA PHE A 6 -32.74 -44.10 13.27
C PHE A 6 -32.48 -42.94 14.25
N ILE A 7 -31.36 -42.22 14.03
CA ILE A 7 -30.86 -40.99 14.69
C ILE A 7 -30.12 -41.27 16.02
N ASP A 8 -28.82 -41.01 16.20
CA ASP A 8 -28.09 -39.80 15.82
C ASP A 8 -26.59 -40.08 15.61
N ARG A 9 -26.11 -39.94 14.37
CA ARG A 9 -24.68 -39.99 14.00
C ARG A 9 -24.10 -38.58 13.90
N GLU A 10 -24.32 -37.66 14.84
CA GLU A 10 -23.66 -36.33 14.77
C GLU A 10 -23.35 -35.72 16.16
N LYS A 11 -22.38 -36.29 16.90
CA LYS A 11 -21.81 -35.61 18.09
C LYS A 11 -20.28 -35.63 18.19
N THR A 12 -19.60 -35.55 17.05
CA THR A 12 -18.16 -35.26 17.00
C THR A 12 -17.82 -34.28 15.86
N GLN A 13 -18.57 -33.20 15.72
CA GLN A 13 -18.04 -32.01 15.04
C GLN A 13 -17.16 -31.24 16.03
N GLY A 14 -15.94 -31.75 16.19
CA GLY A 14 -14.86 -31.06 16.90
C GLY A 14 -14.61 -29.71 16.25
N LEU A 15 -14.73 -28.67 17.04
CA LEU A 15 -14.49 -27.27 16.71
C LEU A 15 -13.04 -27.08 16.21
N HIS A 16 -12.79 -27.27 14.92
CA HIS A 16 -11.54 -26.88 14.28
C HIS A 16 -11.49 -25.34 14.20
N HIS A 17 -11.18 -24.68 15.32
CA HIS A 17 -10.83 -23.27 15.32
C HIS A 17 -9.46 -23.16 14.64
N ARG A 18 -9.47 -23.03 13.31
CA ARG A 18 -8.25 -22.78 12.53
C ARG A 18 -7.82 -21.36 12.88
N ILE A 19 -7.01 -21.23 13.94
CA ILE A 19 -6.33 -19.98 14.28
C ILE A 19 -5.47 -19.66 13.06
N THR A 20 -5.99 -18.80 12.20
CA THR A 20 -5.22 -18.28 11.08
C THR A 20 -4.36 -17.20 11.70
N LEU A 21 -3.09 -17.53 11.97
CA LEU A 21 -2.12 -16.51 12.37
C LEU A 21 -2.25 -15.35 11.38
N PRO A 22 -2.32 -14.09 11.84
CA PRO A 22 -2.36 -12.96 10.93
C PRO A 22 -1.10 -13.05 10.09
N GLN A 23 -1.24 -13.44 8.82
CA GLN A 23 -0.09 -13.45 7.93
C GLN A 23 0.45 -12.03 7.94
N LEU A 24 1.73 -11.88 8.28
CA LEU A 24 2.40 -10.59 8.32
C LEU A 24 2.07 -9.85 7.02
N VAL A 25 1.48 -8.67 7.14
CA VAL A 25 1.05 -7.87 5.99
C VAL A 25 1.93 -6.63 5.93
N TYR A 26 2.83 -6.60 4.94
CA TYR A 26 3.51 -5.37 4.58
C TYR A 26 2.68 -4.60 3.56
N VAL A 27 2.47 -3.32 3.83
CA VAL A 27 1.84 -2.41 2.87
C VAL A 27 2.88 -1.42 2.36
N ILE A 28 3.11 -1.41 1.05
CA ILE A 28 4.00 -0.45 0.41
C ILE A 28 3.18 0.74 -0.09
N GLY A 29 3.54 1.94 0.33
CA GLY A 29 2.99 3.19 -0.19
C GLY A 29 3.88 3.76 -1.29
N ILE A 30 3.30 4.17 -2.40
CA ILE A 30 3.98 4.77 -3.55
C ILE A 30 3.35 6.13 -3.86
N ASP A 31 4.20 7.16 -3.87
CA ASP A 31 3.92 8.49 -4.44
C ASP A 31 4.63 8.58 -5.81
N PRO A 32 3.92 8.37 -6.94
CA PRO A 32 4.55 8.32 -8.26
C PRO A 32 5.15 9.66 -8.70
N GLY A 33 6.27 9.61 -9.40
CA GLY A 33 6.91 10.79 -9.96
C GLY A 33 8.34 10.50 -10.38
N THR A 34 9.00 11.47 -11.01
CA THR A 34 10.45 11.33 -11.31
C THR A 34 11.28 11.17 -10.04
N LYS A 35 10.78 11.72 -8.92
CA LYS A 35 11.17 11.42 -7.55
C LYS A 35 10.05 10.63 -6.90
N THR A 36 10.14 9.31 -6.94
CA THR A 36 9.13 8.41 -6.39
C THR A 36 9.29 8.33 -4.88
N GLY A 37 8.25 8.70 -4.14
CA GLY A 37 8.17 8.39 -2.73
C GLY A 37 7.86 6.91 -2.52
N LEU A 38 8.59 6.25 -1.62
CA LEU A 38 8.32 4.87 -1.23
C LEU A 38 8.33 4.76 0.28
N ALA A 39 7.33 4.06 0.81
CA ALA A 39 7.28 3.71 2.22
C ALA A 39 6.83 2.26 2.42
N ILE A 40 7.33 1.60 3.45
CA ILE A 40 6.87 0.27 3.86
C ILE A 40 6.30 0.39 5.27
N TYR A 41 5.07 -0.08 5.43
CA TYR A 41 4.37 -0.13 6.71
C TYR A 41 4.12 -1.58 7.09
N ASP A 42 4.54 -1.94 8.30
CA ASP A 42 4.27 -3.23 8.90
C ASP A 42 2.96 -3.16 9.70
N LYS A 43 1.93 -3.88 9.26
CA LYS A 43 0.62 -3.90 9.93
C LYS A 43 0.64 -4.58 11.29
N VAL A 44 1.60 -5.48 11.55
CA VAL A 44 1.67 -6.21 12.82
C VAL A 44 2.28 -5.31 13.88
N SER A 45 3.44 -4.71 13.60
CA SER A 45 4.07 -3.77 14.55
C SER A 45 3.46 -2.37 14.53
N LYS A 46 2.60 -2.06 13.54
CA LYS A 46 1.97 -0.75 13.31
C LYS A 46 2.98 0.38 13.12
N GLN A 47 4.10 0.07 12.45
CA GLN A 47 5.21 1.00 12.27
C GLN A 47 5.62 1.10 10.82
N LEU A 48 6.12 2.28 10.45
CA LEU A 48 6.88 2.45 9.21
C LEU A 48 8.25 1.82 9.40
N THR A 49 8.68 1.02 8.43
CA THR A 49 10.01 0.39 8.41
C THR A 49 10.91 1.02 7.36
N VAL A 50 10.33 1.60 6.32
CA VAL A 50 11.05 2.33 5.26
C VAL A 50 10.29 3.60 4.92
N VAL A 51 11.01 4.71 4.76
CA VAL A 51 10.51 5.96 4.18
C VAL A 51 11.65 6.57 3.36
N CYS A 52 11.54 6.57 2.03
CA CYS A 52 12.59 7.06 1.16
C CYS A 52 12.05 7.71 -0.11
N THR A 53 12.97 8.21 -0.94
CA THR A 53 12.66 8.73 -2.26
C THR A 53 13.71 8.23 -3.22
N LEU A 54 13.24 7.67 -4.33
CA LEU A 54 14.05 6.98 -5.32
C LEU A 54 13.74 7.53 -6.70
N LYS A 55 14.58 7.19 -7.68
CA LYS A 55 14.17 7.28 -9.08
C LYS A 55 13.14 6.19 -9.36
N VAL A 56 12.31 6.39 -10.39
CA VAL A 56 11.22 5.47 -10.71
C VAL A 56 11.69 4.03 -10.98
N HIS A 57 12.80 3.83 -11.69
CA HIS A 57 13.32 2.49 -11.97
C HIS A 57 13.85 1.81 -10.71
N GLU A 58 14.56 2.53 -9.85
CA GLU A 58 15.02 2.03 -8.54
C GLU A 58 13.83 1.60 -7.66
N ALA A 59 12.73 2.36 -7.70
CA ALA A 59 11.52 2.01 -6.97
C ALA A 59 10.86 0.72 -7.51
N PHE A 60 10.81 0.51 -8.83
CA PHE A 60 10.35 -0.75 -9.42
C PHE A 60 11.20 -1.93 -8.96
N ASP A 61 12.52 -1.80 -9.02
CA ASP A 61 13.45 -2.84 -8.58
C ASP A 61 13.26 -3.20 -7.10
N VAL A 62 13.07 -2.19 -6.24
CA VAL A 62 12.79 -2.40 -4.81
C VAL A 62 11.47 -3.13 -4.62
N VAL A 63 10.39 -2.69 -5.25
CA VAL A 63 9.07 -3.32 -5.09
C VAL A 63 9.09 -4.77 -5.59
N LYS A 64 9.77 -5.03 -6.72
CA LYS A 64 9.96 -6.38 -7.25
C LYS A 64 10.70 -7.28 -6.27
N LYS A 65 11.87 -6.84 -5.78
CA LYS A 65 12.68 -7.59 -4.81
C LYS A 65 11.91 -7.87 -3.52
N VAL A 66 11.21 -6.88 -2.98
CA VAL A 66 10.38 -7.06 -1.77
C VAL A 66 9.26 -8.07 -2.03
N SER A 67 8.64 -8.05 -3.21
CA SER A 67 7.62 -9.02 -3.59
C SER A 67 8.16 -10.45 -3.70
N GLU A 68 9.31 -10.63 -4.32
CA GLU A 68 10.00 -11.93 -4.42
C GLU A 68 10.34 -12.47 -3.03
N THR A 69 10.93 -11.64 -2.16
CA THR A 69 11.22 -12.00 -0.77
C THR A 69 9.94 -12.34 0.00
N ALA A 70 8.88 -11.56 -0.15
CA ALA A 70 7.60 -11.84 0.51
C ALA A 70 7.03 -13.20 0.09
N ARG A 71 7.09 -13.55 -1.20
CA ARG A 71 6.67 -14.88 -1.71
C ARG A 71 7.53 -16.00 -1.14
N GLN A 72 8.86 -15.84 -1.12
CA GLN A 72 9.78 -16.83 -0.58
C GLN A 72 9.51 -17.15 0.90
N HIS A 73 9.10 -16.15 1.67
CA HIS A 73 8.80 -16.30 3.10
C HIS A 73 7.31 -16.49 3.40
N ASN A 74 6.46 -16.67 2.39
CA ASN A 74 5.00 -16.79 2.54
C ASN A 74 4.39 -15.64 3.38
N VAL A 75 4.87 -14.42 3.13
CA VAL A 75 4.43 -13.17 3.74
C VAL A 75 3.48 -12.46 2.78
N LYS A 76 2.39 -11.88 3.30
CA LYS A 76 1.47 -11.10 2.47
C LYS A 76 2.03 -9.70 2.25
N MET A 77 1.94 -9.25 1.01
CA MET A 77 2.32 -7.91 0.61
C MET A 77 1.18 -7.26 -0.18
N PHE A 78 1.00 -5.96 0.03
CA PHE A 78 0.03 -5.16 -0.71
C PHE A 78 0.65 -3.80 -1.07
N VAL A 79 0.35 -3.27 -2.25
CA VAL A 79 0.85 -1.95 -2.69
C VAL A 79 -0.30 -0.95 -2.79
N ARG A 80 -0.12 0.25 -2.25
CA ARG A 80 -0.98 1.40 -2.52
C ARG A 80 -0.23 2.43 -3.32
N VAL A 81 -0.81 2.85 -4.43
CA VAL A 81 -0.24 3.87 -5.31
C VAL A 81 -1.17 5.07 -5.33
N GLU A 82 -0.65 6.27 -5.07
CA GLU A 82 -1.40 7.49 -5.34
C GLU A 82 -1.60 7.65 -6.86
N ASP A 83 -2.85 7.81 -7.31
CA ASP A 83 -3.20 7.88 -8.71
C ASP A 83 -3.81 9.24 -9.08
N ALA A 84 -2.98 10.10 -9.67
CA ALA A 84 -3.39 11.42 -10.13
C ALA A 84 -4.55 11.39 -11.15
N ARG A 85 -4.79 10.27 -11.84
CA ARG A 85 -5.93 10.09 -12.77
C ARG A 85 -7.27 10.09 -12.04
N LYS A 86 -7.30 9.71 -10.76
CA LYS A 86 -8.52 9.65 -9.93
C LYS A 86 -8.91 10.99 -9.29
N ARG A 87 -8.21 12.09 -9.60
CA ARG A 87 -8.51 13.43 -9.06
C ARG A 87 -9.83 13.97 -9.63
N LYS A 88 -10.82 14.21 -8.77
CA LYS A 88 -12.18 14.65 -9.15
C LYS A 88 -12.35 16.15 -9.40
N ARG A 89 -11.54 17.04 -8.80
CA ARG A 89 -11.69 18.50 -8.92
C ARG A 89 -10.35 19.18 -9.16
N TYR A 90 -10.30 20.07 -10.16
CA TYR A 90 -9.19 20.99 -10.39
C TYR A 90 -9.55 22.34 -9.75
N GLY A 91 -8.64 22.91 -8.95
CA GLY A 91 -8.85 24.25 -8.36
C GLY A 91 -8.68 25.37 -9.41
N PRO A 92 -9.03 26.63 -9.06
CA PRO A 92 -9.13 27.75 -10.00
C PRO A 92 -7.84 28.13 -10.75
N ASN A 93 -6.67 27.64 -10.32
CA ASN A 93 -5.37 27.85 -10.99
C ASN A 93 -4.92 26.59 -11.78
N SER A 94 -5.72 26.15 -12.77
CA SER A 94 -5.51 24.90 -13.51
C SER A 94 -4.44 24.96 -14.62
N ASN A 95 -4.15 26.14 -15.16
CA ASN A 95 -3.38 26.26 -16.41
C ASN A 95 -1.88 25.90 -16.24
N ALA A 96 -1.25 26.28 -15.12
CA ALA A 96 0.15 25.89 -14.84
C ALA A 96 0.29 24.43 -14.38
N LYS A 97 -0.75 23.85 -13.76
CA LYS A 97 -0.77 22.43 -13.34
C LYS A 97 -1.05 21.46 -14.49
N GLN A 98 -1.57 21.94 -15.63
CA GLN A 98 -1.87 21.11 -16.80
C GLN A 98 -0.61 20.61 -17.53
N GLN A 99 0.45 21.42 -17.62
CA GLN A 99 1.64 21.06 -18.41
C GLN A 99 2.46 19.90 -17.83
N GLY A 100 2.32 19.58 -16.54
CA GLY A 100 2.91 18.39 -15.90
C GLY A 100 1.91 17.25 -15.66
N ALA A 101 0.63 17.46 -15.93
CA ALA A 101 -0.42 16.50 -15.59
C ALA A 101 -0.38 15.24 -16.46
N GLY A 102 0.11 15.34 -17.70
CA GLY A 102 0.27 14.17 -18.58
C GLY A 102 1.33 13.20 -18.06
N ALA A 103 2.52 13.71 -17.72
CA ALA A 103 3.64 12.90 -17.27
C ALA A 103 3.32 12.09 -16.00
N ILE A 104 2.65 12.70 -15.02
CA ILE A 104 2.27 11.98 -13.80
C ILE A 104 1.21 10.90 -14.06
N LYS A 105 0.24 11.15 -14.96
CA LYS A 105 -0.77 10.16 -15.33
C LYS A 105 -0.16 8.97 -16.06
N ILE A 106 0.84 9.21 -16.92
CA ILE A 106 1.61 8.14 -17.56
C ILE A 106 2.32 7.31 -16.51
N GLN A 107 2.98 7.94 -15.54
CA GLN A 107 3.65 7.19 -14.46
C GLN A 107 2.68 6.37 -13.61
N CYS A 108 1.48 6.89 -13.30
CA CYS A 108 0.45 6.13 -12.60
C CYS A 108 0.03 4.87 -13.40
N LYS A 109 -0.09 5.00 -14.72
CA LYS A 109 -0.38 3.88 -15.63
C LYS A 109 0.77 2.86 -15.66
N GLN A 110 2.01 3.32 -15.72
CA GLN A 110 3.19 2.44 -15.69
C GLN A 110 3.26 1.64 -14.39
N TRP A 111 2.94 2.25 -13.25
CA TRP A 111 2.84 1.53 -11.97
C TRP A 111 1.76 0.46 -11.99
N GLU A 112 0.57 0.77 -12.50
CA GLU A 112 -0.51 -0.19 -12.66
C GLU A 112 -0.10 -1.35 -13.58
N GLU A 113 0.48 -1.07 -14.75
CA GLU A 113 0.95 -2.09 -15.69
C GLU A 113 2.04 -2.99 -15.07
N PHE A 114 3.01 -2.39 -14.36
CA PHE A 114 4.07 -3.12 -13.66
C PHE A 114 3.53 -4.04 -12.55
N LEU A 115 2.63 -3.53 -11.71
CA LEU A 115 2.07 -4.32 -10.61
C LEU A 115 1.22 -5.47 -11.12
N LEU A 116 0.47 -5.26 -12.21
CA LEU A 116 -0.25 -6.32 -12.91
C LEU A 116 0.71 -7.35 -13.52
N SER A 117 1.77 -6.93 -14.21
CA SER A 117 2.70 -7.86 -14.88
C SER A 117 3.48 -8.71 -13.88
N GLU A 118 3.83 -8.14 -12.72
CA GLU A 118 4.50 -8.86 -11.65
C GLU A 118 3.54 -9.69 -10.78
N GLY A 119 2.21 -9.61 -10.99
CA GLY A 119 1.23 -10.32 -10.18
C GLY A 119 1.23 -9.90 -8.71
N ILE A 120 1.41 -8.60 -8.45
CA ILE A 120 1.44 -8.00 -7.10
C ILE A 120 0.05 -7.45 -6.79
N SER A 121 -0.48 -7.70 -5.59
CA SER A 121 -1.78 -7.12 -5.18
C SER A 121 -1.65 -5.64 -4.86
N PHE A 122 -2.56 -4.80 -5.39
CA PHE A 122 -2.50 -3.36 -5.21
C PHE A 122 -3.85 -2.64 -5.22
N ASP A 123 -3.85 -1.39 -4.73
CA ASP A 123 -4.92 -0.40 -4.89
C ASP A 123 -4.36 0.90 -5.46
N LEU A 124 -5.14 1.52 -6.35
CA LEU A 124 -4.92 2.86 -6.86
C LEU A 124 -5.81 3.87 -6.12
N VAL A 125 -5.20 4.76 -5.35
CA VAL A 125 -5.88 5.66 -4.42
C VAL A 125 -5.90 7.09 -4.96
N ALA A 126 -7.03 7.78 -4.85
CA ALA A 126 -7.09 9.18 -5.29
C ALA A 126 -6.23 10.08 -4.38
N PRO A 127 -5.58 11.13 -4.92
CA PRO A 127 -4.82 12.07 -4.13
C PRO A 127 -5.68 12.67 -3.02
N ALA A 128 -5.15 12.68 -1.80
CA ALA A 128 -5.90 13.17 -0.66
C ALA A 128 -6.13 14.69 -0.78
N GLN A 129 -7.34 15.15 -0.44
CA GLN A 129 -7.67 16.58 -0.39
C GLN A 129 -7.13 17.22 0.89
N ILE A 130 -5.83 17.16 1.11
CA ILE A 130 -5.22 17.72 2.30
C ILE A 130 -4.89 19.19 2.02
N LYS A 131 -5.55 20.10 2.76
CA LYS A 131 -5.29 21.56 2.67
C LYS A 131 -3.86 21.92 3.07
N THR A 132 -3.25 21.18 3.99
CA THR A 132 -1.90 21.46 4.52
C THR A 132 -1.00 20.24 4.43
N LYS A 133 0.04 20.30 3.60
CA LYS A 133 1.05 19.22 3.50
C LYS A 133 1.63 18.90 4.87
N VAL A 134 1.93 17.61 5.10
CA VAL A 134 2.58 17.16 6.33
C VAL A 134 4.08 17.48 6.25
N ASP A 135 4.52 18.44 7.06
CA ASP A 135 5.94 18.75 7.21
C ASP A 135 6.69 17.69 8.02
N ALA A 136 8.02 17.77 8.09
CA ALA A 136 8.84 16.78 8.78
C ALA A 136 8.56 16.72 10.30
N LYS A 137 8.27 17.87 10.94
CA LYS A 137 8.00 17.93 12.39
C LYS A 137 6.67 17.24 12.70
N LYS A 138 5.62 17.59 11.96
CA LYS A 138 4.29 16.98 12.06
C LYS A 138 4.34 15.50 11.73
N PHE A 139 5.09 15.10 10.70
CA PHE A 139 5.28 13.70 10.36
C PHE A 139 5.89 12.90 11.51
N LYS A 140 6.99 13.38 12.09
CA LYS A 140 7.61 12.75 13.25
C LYS A 140 6.65 12.63 14.43
N MET A 141 5.84 13.66 14.71
CA MET A 141 4.83 13.61 15.77
C MET A 141 3.75 12.56 15.50
N ILE A 142 3.33 12.40 14.24
CA ILE A 142 2.29 11.44 13.86
C ILE A 142 2.82 10.01 13.87
N THR A 143 4.00 9.77 13.28
CA THR A 143 4.48 8.43 12.96
C THR A 143 5.58 7.91 13.87
N GLY A 144 6.17 8.78 14.70
CA GLY A 144 7.38 8.48 15.46
C GLY A 144 8.67 8.47 14.63
N TRP A 145 8.59 8.64 13.31
CA TRP A 145 9.75 8.54 12.42
C TRP A 145 10.76 9.68 12.66
N SER A 146 11.94 9.32 13.16
CA SER A 146 12.96 10.27 13.60
C SER A 146 13.97 10.65 12.54
N ALA A 147 14.15 9.82 11.51
CA ALA A 147 15.10 10.05 10.44
C ALA A 147 14.63 11.14 9.46
N ARG A 148 15.57 11.69 8.67
CA ARG A 148 15.27 12.70 7.65
C ARG A 148 14.34 12.11 6.59
N THR A 149 13.39 12.91 6.12
CA THR A 149 12.44 12.53 5.07
C THR A 149 12.33 13.62 4.00
N SER A 150 12.02 13.22 2.77
CA SER A 150 11.58 14.13 1.71
C SER A 150 10.07 14.34 1.79
N ASN A 151 9.54 15.30 1.01
CA ASN A 151 8.08 15.44 0.86
C ASN A 151 7.45 14.17 0.24
N HIS A 152 8.04 13.62 -0.82
CA HIS A 152 7.53 12.43 -1.51
C HIS A 152 7.50 11.20 -0.62
N GLY A 153 8.57 10.97 0.16
CA GLY A 153 8.61 9.86 1.10
C GLY A 153 7.53 9.97 2.17
N ARG A 154 7.25 11.20 2.66
CA ARG A 154 6.16 11.43 3.60
C ARG A 154 4.79 11.23 2.95
N ASP A 155 4.58 11.71 1.74
CA ASP A 155 3.32 11.55 1.01
C ASP A 155 3.02 10.03 0.80
N ALA A 156 4.04 9.26 0.40
CA ALA A 156 3.97 7.79 0.30
C ALA A 156 3.70 7.10 1.65
N ALA A 157 4.35 7.55 2.73
CA ALA A 157 4.14 6.99 4.07
C ALA A 157 2.72 7.29 4.59
N MET A 158 2.21 8.50 4.37
CA MET A 158 0.86 8.88 4.80
C MET A 158 -0.25 8.13 4.04
N LEU A 159 0.06 7.53 2.89
CA LEU A 159 -0.87 6.68 2.14
C LEU A 159 -1.18 5.35 2.85
N VAL A 160 -0.23 4.88 3.66
CA VAL A 160 -0.26 3.53 4.28
C VAL A 160 -0.24 3.55 5.80
N TYR A 161 0.15 4.66 6.42
CA TYR A 161 0.21 4.78 7.87
C TYR A 161 -1.17 4.63 8.51
N GLY A 162 -1.28 3.76 9.52
CA GLY A 162 -2.51 3.52 10.27
C GLY A 162 -3.48 2.49 9.65
N LEU A 163 -3.07 1.79 8.59
CA LEU A 163 -3.85 0.70 8.00
C LEU A 163 -3.85 -0.59 8.83
#